data_AF-A0A7V9BMH0-F1
#
_entry.id   AF-A0A7V9BMH0-F1
#
_cell.length_a   1.000
_cell.length_b   1.000
_cell.length_c   1.000
_cell.angle_alpha   90.00
_cell.angle_beta   90.00
_cell.angle_gamma   90.00
#
_symmetry.space_group_name_H-M   'P 1'
#
loop_
_entity.id
_entity.type
_entity.pdbx_description
1 polymer ?
#
loop_
_entity_poly.entity_id
_entity_poly.type
_entity_poly.pdbx_seq_one_letter_code
_entity_poly.pdbx_strand_id
1 'polypeptide(L)' 'MTRVVELRRGSYRDSVTLMQVTRAVSDVPGVTAALVAMATELNLELLDGMGFAPPPDLTPNDMVVAIDAAGDGELATARD' A
#
# COMPACT_ATOMS: atom_id res chain seq x y z
N MET A 1 -4.26 -10.46 -12.84
CA MET A 1 -3.78 -9.30 -12.09
C MET A 1 -4.90 -8.81 -11.20
N THR A 2 -4.62 -8.70 -9.92
CA THR A 2 -5.58 -8.32 -8.88
C THR A 2 -4.98 -7.18 -8.07
N ARG A 3 -5.76 -6.12 -7.89
CA ARG A 3 -5.32 -4.89 -7.22
C ARG A 3 -6.17 -4.63 -5.99
N VAL A 4 -5.56 -4.08 -4.96
CA VAL A 4 -6.28 -3.59 -3.79
C VAL A 4 -5.65 -2.33 -3.21
N VAL A 5 -6.50 -1.52 -2.57
CA VAL A 5 -6.10 -0.43 -1.69
C VAL A 5 -6.89 -0.57 -0.39
N GLU A 6 -6.19 -0.69 0.73
CA GLU A 6 -6.77 -0.76 2.07
C GLU A 6 -6.36 0.44 2.91
N LEU A 7 -7.25 0.83 3.82
CA LEU A 7 -6.99 1.90 4.78
C LEU A 7 -6.94 1.34 6.20
N ARG A 8 -5.91 1.72 6.94
CA ARG A 8 -5.79 1.47 8.38
C ARG A 8 -5.79 2.80 9.11
N ARG A 9 -6.89 3.07 9.82
CA ARG A 9 -7.11 4.34 10.52
C ARG A 9 -6.41 4.37 11.87
N GLY A 10 -5.87 5.53 12.24
CA GLY A 10 -5.33 5.78 13.58
C GLY A 10 -4.06 5.00 13.93
N SER A 11 -3.41 4.36 12.95
CA SER A 11 -2.15 3.65 13.15
C SER A 11 -0.98 4.45 12.58
N TYR A 12 -0.60 5.52 13.27
CA TYR A 12 0.60 6.27 12.87
C TYR A 12 1.85 5.37 12.99
N ARG A 13 2.68 5.39 11.95
CA ARG A 13 3.96 4.67 11.88
C ARG A 13 5.00 5.59 11.28
N ASP A 14 6.25 5.45 11.71
CA ASP A 14 7.35 6.18 11.11
C ASP A 14 7.64 5.68 9.69
N SER A 15 8.21 6.55 8.85
CA SER A 15 8.46 6.26 7.45
C SER A 15 9.46 5.12 7.24
N VAL A 16 10.43 4.93 8.13
CA VAL A 16 11.43 3.85 7.99
C VAL A 16 10.76 2.49 8.16
N THR A 17 9.91 2.33 9.18
CA THR A 17 9.09 1.13 9.37
C THR A 17 8.24 0.86 8.12
N LEU A 18 7.56 1.88 7.59
CA LEU A 18 6.69 1.71 6.42
C LEU A 18 7.46 1.38 5.13
N MET A 19 8.67 1.93 4.96
CA MET A 19 9.55 1.58 3.85
C MET A 19 10.02 0.12 3.94
N GLN A 20 10.30 -0.39 5.15
CA GLN A 20 10.66 -1.80 5.34
C GLN A 20 9.49 -2.72 5.01
N VAL A 21 8.27 -2.38 5.45
CA VAL A 21 7.06 -3.13 5.11
C VAL A 21 6.82 -3.11 3.60
N THR A 22 6.92 -1.93 2.96
CA THR A 22 6.76 -1.81 1.49
C THR A 22 7.72 -2.73 0.74
N ARG A 23 8.99 -2.79 1.16
CA ARG A 23 9.98 -3.71 0.57
C ARG A 23 9.61 -5.17 0.79
N ALA A 24 9.26 -5.55 2.02
CA ALA A 24 8.87 -6.91 2.34
C ALA A 24 7.67 -7.39 1.49
N VAL A 25 6.66 -6.54 1.30
CA VAL A 25 5.51 -6.82 0.43
C VAL A 25 5.93 -6.91 -1.04
N SER A 26 6.81 -6.01 -1.48
CA SER A 26 7.33 -6.00 -2.87
C SER A 26 8.17 -7.23 -3.21
N ASP A 27 8.83 -7.84 -2.22
CA ASP A 27 9.66 -9.02 -2.39
C ASP A 27 8.84 -10.33 -2.47
N VAL A 28 7.52 -10.27 -2.23
CA VAL A 28 6.64 -11.44 -2.37
C VAL A 28 6.52 -11.83 -3.84
N PRO A 29 6.81 -13.10 -4.22
CA PRO A 29 6.69 -13.56 -5.59
C PRO A 29 5.31 -13.30 -6.18
N GLY A 30 5.29 -12.60 -7.32
CA GLY A 30 4.06 -12.25 -8.03
C GLY A 30 3.44 -10.92 -7.63
N VAL A 31 3.98 -10.19 -6.64
CA VAL A 31 3.69 -8.77 -6.44
C VAL A 31 4.39 -7.95 -7.53
N THR A 32 3.66 -7.06 -8.19
CA THR A 32 4.17 -6.21 -9.28
C THR A 32 4.26 -4.75 -8.88
N ALA A 33 3.50 -4.32 -7.88
CA ALA A 33 3.61 -3.00 -7.27
C ALA A 33 3.08 -3.04 -5.83
N ALA A 34 3.75 -2.35 -4.91
CA ALA A 34 3.26 -2.18 -3.55
C ALA A 34 3.64 -0.80 -2.97
N LEU A 35 2.76 -0.26 -2.14
CA LEU A 35 3.02 0.95 -1.35
C LEU A 35 2.33 0.80 0.01
N VAL A 36 3.12 0.89 1.08
CA VAL A 36 2.61 1.05 2.45
C VAL A 36 3.11 2.37 2.98
N ALA A 37 2.19 3.31 3.22
CA ALA A 37 2.53 4.69 3.51
C ALA A 37 1.45 5.39 4.34
N MET A 38 1.84 6.41 5.11
CA MET A 38 0.88 7.36 5.66
C MET A 38 0.28 8.18 4.52
N ALA A 39 -1.00 8.53 4.58
CA ALA A 39 -1.76 9.26 3.58
C ALA A 39 -1.43 10.77 3.55
N THR A 40 -0.13 11.10 3.59
CA THR A 40 0.35 12.45 3.30
C THR A 40 0.17 12.77 1.82
N GLU A 41 0.07 14.06 1.48
CA GLU A 41 -0.11 14.53 0.11
C GLU A 41 0.91 13.90 -0.87
N LEU A 42 2.20 13.94 -0.51
CA LEU A 42 3.27 13.30 -1.30
C LEU A 42 3.03 11.81 -1.54
N ASN A 43 2.61 11.06 -0.53
CA ASN A 43 2.40 9.62 -0.68
C ASN A 43 1.12 9.30 -1.48
N LEU A 44 0.11 10.17 -1.43
CA LEU A 44 -1.09 10.05 -2.25
C LEU A 44 -0.80 10.36 -3.72
N GLU A 45 0.08 11.32 -4.02
CA GLU A 45 0.59 11.56 -5.38
C GLU A 45 1.37 10.35 -5.92
N LEU A 46 2.20 9.73 -5.08
CA LEU A 46 2.92 8.51 -5.45
C LEU A 46 1.94 7.36 -5.74
N LEU A 47 0.92 7.19 -4.90
CA LEU A 47 -0.12 6.18 -5.07
C LEU A 47 -0.90 6.37 -6.38
N ASP A 48 -1.27 7.61 -6.70
CA ASP A 48 -1.94 7.97 -7.96
C ASP A 48 -1.03 7.73 -9.18
N GLY A 49 0.25 8.07 -9.07
CA GLY A 49 1.26 7.77 -10.11
C GLY A 49 1.46 6.27 -10.37
N MET A 50 1.16 5.42 -9.39
CA MET A 50 1.10 3.96 -9.54
C MET A 50 -0.25 3.46 -10.10
N GLY A 51 -1.20 4.36 -10.37
CA GLY A 51 -2.52 4.07 -10.91
C GLY A 51 -3.48 3.45 -9.89
N PHE A 52 -3.25 3.66 -8.59
CA PHE A 52 -4.18 3.26 -7.54
C PHE A 52 -5.06 4.44 -7.12
N ALA A 53 -6.32 4.17 -6.81
CA ALA A 53 -7.25 5.15 -6.27
C ALA A 53 -7.58 4.79 -4.82
N PRO A 54 -7.20 5.62 -3.83
CA PRO A 54 -7.61 5.39 -2.46
C PRO A 54 -9.07 5.83 -2.23
N PRO A 55 -9.73 5.34 -1.17
CA PRO A 55 -11.05 5.83 -0.77
C PRO A 55 -11.03 7.32 -0.43
N PRO A 56 -12.18 8.01 -0.49
CA PRO A 56 -12.28 9.41 -0.08
C PRO A 56 -12.08 9.59 1.44
N ASP A 57 -11.96 10.85 1.87
CA ASP A 57 -11.92 11.28 3.28
C ASP A 57 -10.70 10.78 4.07
N LEU A 58 -9.52 10.81 3.44
CA LEU A 58 -8.24 10.47 4.06
C LEU A 58 -7.70 11.65 4.88
N THR A 59 -7.06 11.32 5.99
CA THR A 59 -6.22 12.24 6.76
C THR A 59 -4.76 11.80 6.67
N PRO A 60 -3.79 12.70 6.89
CA PRO A 60 -2.37 12.33 6.95
C PRO A 60 -2.02 11.25 8.01
N ASN A 61 -2.93 10.97 8.96
CA ASN A 61 -2.77 9.95 9.99
C ASN A 61 -3.35 8.58 9.61
N ASP A 62 -3.95 8.46 8.42
CA ASP A 62 -4.39 7.18 7.88
C ASP A 62 -3.23 6.50 7.15
N MET A 63 -3.12 5.19 7.30
CA MET A 63 -2.15 4.40 6.55
C MET A 63 -2.83 3.73 5.37
N VAL A 64 -2.24 3.86 4.19
CA VAL A 64 -2.66 3.20 2.95
C VAL A 64 -1.78 1.98 2.72
N VAL A 65 -2.41 0.87 2.34
CA VAL A 65 -1.76 -0.36 1.87
C VAL A 65 -2.26 -0.62 0.46
N ALA A 66 -1.42 -0.44 -0.55
CA ALA A 66 -1.74 -0.69 -1.94
C ALA A 66 -0.88 -1.84 -2.47
N ILE A 67 -1.51 -2.81 -3.14
CA ILE A 67 -0.84 -4.00 -3.68
C ILE A 67 -1.45 -4.34 -5.05
N ASP A 68 -0.58 -4.56 -6.04
CA ASP A 68 -0.89 -5.18 -7.33
C ASP A 68 -0.15 -6.50 -7.42
N ALA A 69 -0.87 -7.58 -7.73
CA ALA A 69 -0.32 -8.93 -7.78
C ALA A 69 -0.82 -9.70 -9.00
N ALA A 70 -0.07 -10.73 -9.40
CA ALA A 70 -0.36 -11.56 -10.56
C ALA A 70 -1.75 -12.22 -10.48
N GLY A 71 -2.18 -12.63 -9.28
CA GLY A 71 -3.48 -13.20 -9.00
C GLY A 71 -3.86 -13.15 -7.51
N ASP A 72 -5.01 -13.73 -7.18
CA ASP A 72 -5.59 -13.66 -5.85
C ASP A 72 -4.76 -14.41 -4.79
N GLY A 73 -4.04 -15.47 -5.18
CA GLY A 73 -3.20 -16.25 -4.27
C GLY A 73 -1.93 -15.50 -3.85
N GLU A 74 -1.28 -14.83 -4.80
CA GLU A 74 -0.14 -13.96 -4.55
C GLU A 74 -0.56 -12.74 -3.72
N LEU A 75 -1.74 -12.18 -4.03
CA LEU A 75 -2.31 -11.07 -3.24
C LEU A 75 -2.60 -11.49 -1.79
N ALA A 76 -3.15 -12.68 -1.57
CA ALA A 76 -3.39 -13.19 -0.22
C ALA A 76 -2.07 -13.38 0.54
N THR A 77 -1.06 -13.96 -0.11
CA THR A 77 0.28 -14.13 0.48
C THR A 77 0.93 -12.80 0.84
N ALA A 78 0.74 -11.77 0.02
CA ALA A 78 1.29 -10.43 0.27
C ALA A 78 0.61 -9.67 1.42
N ARG A 79 -0.54 -10.14 1.91
CA ARG A 79 -1.34 -9.51 2.96
C ARG A 79 -1.14 -10.14 4.35
N ASP A 80 -0.64 -11.36 4.41
CA ASP A 80 -0.37 -12.12 5.65
C ASP A 80 0.84 -11.55 6.41
#